data_AF-A0A2V6IUE6-F1
#
_entry.id   AF-A0A2V6IUE6-F1
#
_cell.length_a   1.000
_cell.length_b   1.000
_cell.length_c   1.000
_cell.angle_alpha   90.00
_cell.angle_beta   90.00
_cell.angle_gamma   90.00
#
_symmetry.space_group_name_H-M   'P 1'
#
loop_
_entity.id
_entity.type
_entity.pdbx_description
1 polymer ?
#
loop_
_entity_poly.entity_id
_entity_poly.type
_entity_poly.pdbx_seq_one_letter_code
_entity_poly.pdbx_strand_id
1 'polypeptide(L)' 'ADPFLSLRDVNGTVLWNNNDWKDSQQAQIQATGMAPPNDLESAILRTVAPGNYTAILSGRNGTTGIGLVEVYKLK' A
#
# COMPACT_ATOMS: atom_id res chain seq x y z
N ALA A 1 -7.72 8.99 9.55
CA ALA A 1 -7.61 9.05 8.07
C ALA A 1 -7.90 7.65 7.53
N ASP A 2 -8.43 7.55 6.32
CA ASP A 2 -8.73 6.29 5.61
C ASP A 2 -8.00 6.37 4.25
N PRO A 3 -6.69 6.09 4.22
CA PRO A 3 -5.92 6.08 2.98
C PRO A 3 -6.37 4.98 2.03
N PHE A 4 -6.08 5.19 0.75
CA PHE A 4 -6.18 4.22 -0.31
C PHE A 4 -4.88 4.24 -1.11
N LEU A 5 -4.16 3.13 -1.09
CA LEU A 5 -2.88 2.96 -1.76
C LEU A 5 -3.05 2.15 -3.05
N SER A 6 -2.47 2.65 -4.14
CA SER A 6 -2.42 1.96 -5.43
C SER A 6 -0.97 1.80 -5.90
N LEU A 7 -0.60 0.59 -6.31
CA LEU A 7 0.67 0.28 -6.95
C LEU A 7 0.46 0.14 -8.46
N ARG A 8 1.28 0.85 -9.25
CA ARG A 8 1.20 0.85 -10.72
C ARG A 8 2.52 0.45 -11.37
N ASP A 9 2.43 -0.18 -12.53
CA ASP A 9 3.58 -0.46 -13.39
C ASP A 9 4.03 0.78 -14.19
N VAL A 10 5.07 0.61 -15.00
CA VAL A 10 5.64 1.67 -15.86
C VAL A 10 4.65 2.21 -16.90
N ASN A 11 3.64 1.43 -17.27
CA ASN A 11 2.59 1.85 -18.22
C ASN A 11 1.41 2.53 -17.50
N GLY A 12 1.47 2.66 -16.18
CA GLY A 12 0.39 3.21 -15.35
C GLY A 12 -0.73 2.22 -15.05
N THR A 13 -0.59 0.95 -15.43
CA THR A 13 -1.55 -0.11 -15.11
C THR A 13 -1.58 -0.35 -13.61
N VAL A 14 -2.78 -0.42 -13.02
CA VAL A 14 -2.93 -0.79 -11.61
C VAL A 14 -2.59 -2.25 -11.44
N LEU A 15 -1.56 -2.52 -10.65
CA LEU A 15 -1.18 -3.87 -10.25
C LEU A 15 -1.94 -4.28 -8.98
N TRP A 16 -2.01 -3.37 -8.01
CA TRP A 16 -2.62 -3.62 -6.71
C TRP A 16 -3.23 -2.37 -6.10
N ASN A 17 -4.25 -2.59 -5.28
CA ASN A 17 -4.86 -1.58 -4.43
C ASN A 17 -5.11 -2.12 -3.03
N ASN A 18 -5.05 -1.24 -2.04
CA ASN A 18 -5.44 -1.57 -0.68
C ASN A 18 -5.96 -0.30 0.03
N ASN A 19 -7.07 -0.45 0.74
CA ASN A 19 -7.65 0.53 1.68
C ASN A 19 -7.26 0.15 3.11
N ASP A 20 -7.62 -1.07 3.53
CA ASP A 20 -7.40 -1.59 4.86
C ASP A 20 -6.41 -2.75 4.78
N TRP A 21 -5.26 -2.63 5.45
CA TRP A 21 -4.13 -3.56 5.29
C TRP A 21 -4.48 -5.01 5.66
N LYS A 22 -5.49 -5.20 6.51
CA LYS A 22 -5.95 -6.51 6.94
C LYS A 22 -6.81 -7.24 5.90
N ASP A 23 -7.40 -6.54 4.94
CA ASP A 23 -8.40 -7.12 4.02
C ASP A 23 -7.85 -8.27 3.16
N SER A 24 -6.58 -8.21 2.77
CA SER A 24 -6.02 -9.14 1.78
C SER A 24 -4.69 -9.77 2.17
N GLN A 25 -3.92 -9.16 3.09
CA GLN A 25 -2.54 -9.55 3.34
C GLN A 25 -2.17 -9.55 4.83
N GLN A 26 -3.16 -9.62 5.73
CA GLN A 26 -2.94 -9.47 7.17
C GLN A 26 -1.78 -10.33 7.69
N ALA A 27 -1.84 -11.64 7.49
CA ALA A 27 -0.86 -12.57 8.05
C ALA A 27 0.56 -12.32 7.51
N GLN A 28 0.68 -12.08 6.20
CA GLN A 28 1.98 -11.83 5.58
C GLN A 28 2.57 -10.48 6.02
N ILE A 29 1.75 -9.43 6.12
CA ILE A 29 2.18 -8.10 6.59
C ILE A 29 2.56 -8.16 8.07
N GLN A 30 1.79 -8.87 8.91
CA GLN A 30 2.14 -9.08 10.32
C GLN A 30 3.48 -9.80 10.48
N ALA A 31 3.75 -10.81 9.64
CA ALA A 31 5.01 -11.53 9.65
C ALA A 31 6.23 -10.66 9.32
N THR A 32 6.05 -9.50 8.68
CA THR A 32 7.15 -8.55 8.43
C THR A 32 7.55 -7.74 9.65
N GLY A 33 6.70 -7.67 10.69
CA GLY A 33 6.87 -6.74 11.82
C GLY A 33 6.60 -5.27 11.49
N MET A 34 6.15 -4.96 10.26
CA MET A 34 5.85 -3.60 9.79
C MET A 34 4.35 -3.39 9.55
N ALA A 35 3.49 -4.09 10.29
CA ALA A 35 2.06 -3.89 10.20
C ALA A 35 1.69 -2.46 10.66
N PRO A 36 0.88 -1.72 9.89
CA PRO A 36 0.35 -0.44 10.34
C PRO A 36 -0.40 -0.58 11.67
N PRO A 37 -0.26 0.36 12.62
CA PRO A 37 -0.90 0.27 13.94
C PRO A 37 -2.41 0.49 13.88
N ASN A 38 -2.91 1.16 12.83
CA ASN A 38 -4.33 1.39 12.62
C ASN A 38 -4.87 0.48 11.52
N ASP A 39 -6.00 -0.17 11.79
CA ASP A 39 -6.64 -1.11 10.87
C ASP A 39 -7.15 -0.44 9.59
N LEU A 40 -7.44 0.87 9.64
CA LEU A 40 -7.87 1.67 8.49
C LEU A 40 -6.71 2.18 7.62
N GLU A 41 -5.47 1.82 7.92
CA GLU A 41 -4.34 2.18 7.08
C GLU A 41 -4.12 1.17 5.95
N SER A 42 -3.56 1.65 4.84
CA SER A 42 -3.27 0.80 3.69
C SER A 42 -1.85 0.28 3.72
N ALA A 43 -1.67 -0.98 3.31
CA ALA A 43 -0.35 -1.53 3.03
C ALA A 43 -0.40 -2.57 1.91
N ILE A 44 0.67 -2.63 1.12
CA ILE A 44 0.83 -3.59 0.03
C ILE A 44 2.17 -4.29 0.22
N LEU A 45 2.13 -5.62 0.34
CA LEU A 45 3.33 -6.47 0.37
C LEU A 45 3.44 -7.27 -0.93
N ARG A 46 4.43 -6.95 -1.76
CA ARG A 46 4.62 -7.61 -3.06
C ARG A 46 6.08 -7.84 -3.41
N THR A 47 6.31 -9.00 -4.01
CA THR A 47 7.49 -9.26 -4.84
C THR A 47 7.18 -8.79 -6.25
N VAL A 48 8.01 -7.91 -6.79
CA VAL A 48 7.90 -7.38 -8.15
C VAL A 48 9.14 -7.72 -8.94
N ALA A 49 9.01 -7.86 -10.27
CA ALA A 49 10.17 -7.95 -11.14
C ALA A 49 10.98 -6.65 -11.09
N PRO A 50 12.27 -6.67 -11.45
CA PRO A 50 13.05 -5.44 -11.59
C PRO A 50 12.38 -4.50 -12.60
N GLY A 51 12.15 -3.24 -12.21
CA GLY A 51 11.47 -2.25 -13.03
C GLY A 51 11.07 -1.01 -12.25
N ASN A 52 10.45 -0.06 -12.96
CA ASN A 52 9.92 1.16 -12.38
C ASN A 52 8.46 0.96 -11.97
N TYR A 53 8.13 1.40 -10.77
CA TYR A 53 6.79 1.33 -10.21
C TYR A 53 6.43 2.66 -9.55
N THR A 54 5.13 2.96 -9.49
CA THR A 54 4.62 4.16 -8.82
C THR A 54 3.63 3.76 -7.74
N ALA A 55 3.84 4.26 -6.53
CA ALA A 55 2.87 4.21 -5.46
C ALA A 55 2.06 5.52 -5.45
N ILE A 56 0.73 5.40 -5.50
CA ILE A 56 -0.19 6.54 -5.42
C ILE A 56 -1.01 6.40 -4.15
N LEU A 57 -0.92 7.41 -3.28
CA LEU A 57 -1.73 7.53 -2.07
C LEU A 57 -2.85 8.54 -2.32
N SER A 58 -4.06 8.19 -1.92
CA SER A 58 -5.24 9.05 -1.96
C SER A 58 -6.09 8.82 -0.72
N GLY A 59 -6.98 9.75 -0.35
CA GLY A 59 -7.99 9.48 0.65
C GLY A 59 -9.16 8.70 0.04
N ARG A 60 -9.70 7.72 0.76
CA ARG A 60 -10.89 6.98 0.32
C ARG A 60 -12.03 7.95 0.03
N ASN A 61 -12.77 7.68 -1.05
CA ASN A 61 -13.89 8.51 -1.52
C ASN A 61 -13.54 10.00 -1.74
N GLY A 62 -12.28 10.31 -2.05
CA GLY A 62 -11.85 11.70 -2.32
C GLY A 62 -11.64 12.55 -1.07
N THR A 63 -11.51 11.93 0.10
CA THR A 63 -11.13 12.66 1.32
C THR A 63 -9.71 13.24 1.19
N THR A 64 -9.46 14.34 1.87
CA THR A 64 -8.18 15.05 1.85
C THR A 64 -7.52 15.04 3.22
N GLY A 65 -6.19 15.12 3.25
CA GLY A 65 -5.40 15.20 4.47
C GLY A 65 -3.90 15.15 4.17
N ILE A 66 -3.11 15.01 5.22
CA ILE A 66 -1.68 14.74 5.10
C ILE A 66 -1.49 13.23 4.99
N GLY A 67 -0.81 12.78 3.93
CA GLY A 67 -0.47 11.38 3.71
C GLY A 67 1.04 11.21 3.63
N LEU A 68 1.55 10.15 4.25
CA LEU A 68 2.94 9.72 4.16
C LEU A 68 2.98 8.37 3.45
N VAL A 69 3.90 8.21 2.51
CA VAL A 69 4.19 6.94 1.85
C VAL A 69 5.60 6.52 2.21
N GLU A 70 5.73 5.30 2.71
CA GLU A 70 7.01 4.68 3.03
C GLU A 70 7.18 3.41 2.19
N VAL A 71 8.41 3.16 1.72
CA VAL A 71 8.72 2.00 0.89
C VAL A 71 9.90 1.26 1.52
N TYR A 72 9.65 -0.01 1.85
CA TYR A 72 10.62 -0.88 2.50
C TYR A 72 10.99 -2.03 1.57
N LYS A 73 12.30 -2.27 1.40
CA LYS A 73 12.80 -3.49 0.77
C LYS A 73 13.01 -4.53 1.85
N LEU A 74 12.20 -5.58 1.84
CA LEU A 74 12.34 -6.73 2.73
C LEU A 74 13.40 -7.70 2.18
N LYS A 75 14.15 -8.33 3.08
CA LYS A 75 15.19 -9.33 2.75
C LYS A 75 14.62 -10.74 2.77
#